data_AF-A0A6C1S485-F1
#
_entry.id   AF-A0A6C1S485-F1
#
_cell.length_a   1.000
_cell.length_b   1.000
_cell.length_c   1.000
_cell.angle_alpha   90.00
_cell.angle_beta   90.00
_cell.angle_gamma   90.00
#
_symmetry.space_group_name_H-M   'P 1'
#
loop_
_entity.id
_entity.type
_entity.pdbx_description
1 polymer ?
#
loop_
_entity_poly.entity_id
_entity_poly.type
_entity_poly.pdbx_seq_one_letter_code
_entity_poly.pdbx_strand_id
1 'polypeptide(L)'
;MKQYMEDNERDREFIDVKPEKKKEPAAGSVRDFIDGSVLTRDFVMRQLPFIIFLAVLAIFYIGNRYHAEKLVRRSGELQSELRELRAEAITVSAELMHLSRQSEVLKLLEKRNLDLSASLEPPKKIVVGRKRR
;
A
#
# COMPACT_ATOMS: atom_id res chain seq x y z
N MET A 1 82.38 -49.96 -26.75
CA MET A 1 82.84 -48.71 -27.41
C MET A 1 82.10 -48.39 -28.73
N LYS A 2 80.88 -48.93 -28.92
CA LYS A 2 79.93 -48.50 -29.98
C LYS A 2 78.69 -47.80 -29.40
N GLN A 3 78.72 -47.52 -28.10
CA GLN A 3 77.62 -46.97 -27.32
C GLN A 3 77.88 -45.51 -26.90
N TYR A 4 78.94 -44.89 -27.43
CA TYR A 4 79.36 -43.53 -27.08
C TYR A 4 79.39 -42.57 -28.28
N MET A 5 78.73 -42.93 -29.39
CA MET A 5 78.63 -42.08 -30.59
C MET A 5 77.18 -41.88 -31.05
N GLU A 6 76.21 -42.25 -30.21
CA GLU A 6 74.77 -42.12 -30.51
C GLU A 6 74.10 -41.11 -29.55
N ASP A 7 74.90 -40.18 -29.03
CA ASP A 7 74.56 -39.31 -27.90
C ASP A 7 74.53 -37.82 -28.27
N ASN A 8 74.48 -37.45 -29.55
CA ASN A 8 74.44 -36.03 -29.90
C ASN A 8 73.86 -35.78 -31.29
N GLU A 9 72.52 -35.76 -31.38
CA GLU A 9 71.71 -34.90 -32.26
C GLU A 9 70.28 -35.43 -32.30
N ARG A 10 69.45 -35.04 -31.33
CA ARG A 10 68.03 -34.67 -31.53
C ARG A 10 67.39 -34.23 -30.21
N ASP A 11 68.03 -33.28 -29.53
CA ASP A 11 67.38 -32.42 -28.56
C ASP A 11 66.43 -31.47 -29.29
N ARG A 12 65.17 -31.89 -29.43
CA ARG A 12 64.01 -30.99 -29.52
C ARG A 12 62.88 -31.64 -28.75
N GLU A 13 62.88 -31.42 -27.44
CA GLU A 13 61.74 -31.69 -26.59
C GLU A 13 60.53 -30.90 -27.13
N PHE A 14 59.55 -31.61 -27.67
CA PHE A 14 58.22 -31.06 -27.87
C PHE A 14 57.56 -31.03 -26.50
N ILE A 15 57.57 -29.86 -25.86
CA ILE A 15 56.74 -29.56 -24.71
C ILE A 15 55.30 -29.70 -25.19
N ASP A 16 54.66 -30.81 -24.88
CA ASP A 16 53.22 -30.99 -25.07
C ASP A 16 52.52 -30.13 -24.00
N VAL A 17 52.32 -28.86 -24.34
CA VAL A 17 51.60 -27.90 -23.50
C VAL A 17 50.15 -28.36 -23.42
N LYS A 18 49.86 -29.13 -22.36
CA LYS A 18 48.52 -29.45 -21.89
C LYS A 18 47.71 -28.15 -21.90
N PRO A 19 46.59 -28.04 -22.65
CA PRO A 19 45.81 -26.82 -22.63
C PRO A 19 45.19 -26.66 -21.25
N GLU A 20 45.78 -25.79 -20.42
CA GLU A 20 45.19 -25.35 -19.18
C GLU A 20 43.85 -24.69 -19.50
N LYS A 21 42.78 -25.25 -18.93
CA LYS A 21 41.45 -24.66 -18.96
C LYS A 21 41.54 -23.26 -18.38
N LYS A 22 41.38 -22.24 -19.23
CA LYS A 22 41.29 -20.83 -18.83
C LYS A 22 40.24 -20.70 -17.72
N LYS A 23 40.69 -20.27 -16.54
CA LYS A 23 39.80 -19.79 -15.48
C LYS A 23 39.25 -18.45 -15.94
N GLU A 24 38.05 -18.45 -16.52
CA GLU A 24 37.35 -17.20 -16.82
C GLU A 24 36.92 -16.52 -15.50
N PRO A 25 37.01 -15.19 -15.40
CA PRO A 25 36.70 -14.48 -14.17
C PRO A 25 35.18 -14.51 -13.90
N ALA A 26 34.81 -14.20 -12.66
CA ALA A 26 33.50 -14.15 -11.99
C ALA A 26 32.20 -13.77 -12.79
N ALA A 27 32.30 -13.37 -14.06
CA ALA A 27 31.18 -13.19 -14.99
C ALA A 27 30.43 -14.50 -15.29
N GLY A 28 31.09 -15.66 -15.15
CA GLY A 28 30.47 -16.97 -15.31
C GLY A 28 29.28 -17.16 -14.36
N SER A 29 29.40 -16.78 -13.09
CA SER A 29 28.33 -17.04 -12.12
C SER A 29 27.04 -16.30 -12.46
N VAL A 30 27.11 -15.00 -12.80
CA VAL A 30 25.92 -14.21 -13.16
C VAL A 30 25.33 -14.68 -14.49
N ARG A 31 26.18 -15.04 -15.47
CA ARG A 31 25.75 -15.63 -16.74
C ARG A 31 25.09 -16.99 -16.53
N ASP A 32 25.61 -17.82 -15.64
CA ASP A 32 25.09 -19.14 -15.28
C ASP A 32 23.73 -19.03 -14.56
N PHE A 33 23.52 -17.98 -13.77
CA PHE A 33 22.22 -17.68 -13.16
C PHE A 33 21.18 -17.25 -14.20
N ILE A 34 21.57 -16.47 -15.22
CA ILE A 34 20.67 -16.00 -16.28
C ILE A 34 20.39 -17.11 -17.31
N ASP A 35 21.39 -17.91 -17.66
CA ASP A 35 21.31 -19.02 -18.62
C ASP A 35 20.64 -20.27 -18.02
N GLY A 36 20.31 -20.23 -16.72
CA GLY A 36 19.59 -21.32 -16.04
C GLY A 36 20.44 -22.57 -15.79
N SER A 37 21.74 -22.53 -16.08
CA SER A 37 22.67 -23.65 -15.79
C SER A 37 22.81 -23.90 -14.28
N VAL A 38 22.44 -22.93 -13.44
CA VAL A 38 22.33 -23.13 -11.98
C VAL A 38 21.12 -24.01 -11.62
N LEU A 39 20.02 -23.97 -12.38
CA LEU A 39 18.81 -24.76 -12.11
C LEU A 39 18.99 -26.25 -12.43
N THR A 40 19.87 -26.58 -13.38
CA THR A 40 20.15 -27.97 -13.79
C THR A 40 21.12 -28.69 -12.84
N ARG A 41 21.65 -28.03 -11.81
CA ARG A 41 22.48 -28.68 -10.79
C ARG A 41 21.63 -29.65 -9.98
N ASP A 42 22.13 -30.87 -9.74
CA ASP A 42 21.41 -31.95 -9.05
C ASP A 42 20.82 -31.55 -7.68
N PHE A 43 21.51 -30.67 -6.95
CA PHE A 43 21.05 -30.11 -5.68
C PHE A 43 19.81 -29.22 -5.85
N VAL A 44 19.79 -28.37 -6.88
CA VAL A 44 18.67 -27.46 -7.16
C VAL A 44 17.47 -28.23 -7.69
N MET A 45 17.71 -29.25 -8.52
CA MET A 45 16.65 -30.15 -9.00
C MET A 45 15.93 -30.88 -7.86
N ARG A 46 16.65 -31.29 -6.81
CA ARG A 46 16.03 -31.90 -5.61
C ARG A 46 15.16 -30.90 -4.82
N GLN A 47 15.52 -29.63 -4.85
CA GLN A 47 14.84 -28.56 -4.09
C GLN A 47 13.85 -27.73 -4.92
N LEU A 48 13.67 -28.05 -6.21
CA LEU A 48 12.71 -27.40 -7.10
C LEU A 48 11.29 -27.20 -6.51
N PRO A 49 10.64 -28.20 -5.88
CA PRO A 49 9.32 -28.00 -5.30
C PRO A 49 9.30 -26.92 -4.21
N PHE A 50 10.40 -26.76 -3.46
CA PHE A 50 10.53 -25.71 -2.46
C PHE A 50 10.75 -24.32 -3.10
N ILE A 51 11.51 -24.23 -4.18
CA ILE A 51 11.69 -22.97 -4.93
C ILE A 51 10.37 -22.50 -5.54
N ILE A 52 9.59 -23.42 -6.10
CA ILE A 52 8.25 -23.12 -6.62
C ILE A 52 7.33 -22.64 -5.50
N PHE A 53 7.38 -23.30 -4.33
CA PHE A 53 6.65 -22.85 -3.15
C PHE A 53 7.01 -21.41 -2.75
N LEU A 54 8.30 -21.05 -2.73
CA LEU A 54 8.75 -19.68 -2.48
C LEU A 54 8.29 -18.70 -3.55
N ALA A 55 8.31 -19.08 -4.83
CA ALA A 55 7.81 -18.26 -5.92
C ALA A 55 6.30 -17.97 -5.77
N VAL A 56 5.51 -18.99 -5.41
CA VAL A 56 4.09 -18.82 -5.09
C VAL A 56 3.91 -17.87 -3.90
N LEU A 57 4.68 -18.07 -2.83
CA LEU A 57 4.64 -17.19 -1.65
C LEU A 57 5.00 -15.74 -2.00
N ALA A 58 5.96 -15.53 -2.90
CA ALA A 58 6.33 -14.20 -3.39
C ALA A 58 5.19 -13.54 -4.17
N ILE A 59 4.50 -14.29 -5.05
CA ILE A 59 3.32 -13.79 -5.77
C ILE A 59 2.22 -13.40 -4.78
N PHE A 60 1.92 -14.27 -3.81
CA PHE A 60 0.95 -13.97 -2.75
C PHE A 60 1.34 -12.73 -1.94
N TYR A 61 2.63 -12.59 -1.61
CA TYR A 61 3.13 -11.43 -0.87
C TYR A 61 2.97 -10.12 -1.64
N ILE A 62 3.33 -10.11 -2.93
CA ILE A 62 3.16 -8.93 -3.80
C ILE A 62 1.68 -8.58 -3.92
N GLY A 63 0.81 -9.58 -4.13
CA GLY A 63 -0.64 -9.37 -4.17
C GLY A 63 -1.17 -8.76 -2.88
N ASN A 64 -0.82 -9.35 -1.73
CA ASN A 64 -1.24 -8.86 -0.42
C ASN A 64 -0.75 -7.42 -0.17
N ARG A 65 0.52 -7.13 -0.50
CA ARG A 65 1.11 -5.79 -0.41
C ARG A 65 0.31 -4.75 -1.21
N TYR A 66 -0.02 -5.05 -2.47
CA TYR A 66 -0.83 -4.16 -3.31
C TYR A 66 -2.24 -3.96 -2.76
N HIS A 67 -2.86 -5.00 -2.21
CA HIS A 67 -4.17 -4.89 -1.57
C HIS A 67 -4.13 -3.99 -0.34
N ALA A 68 -3.13 -4.18 0.54
CA ALA A 68 -2.96 -3.37 1.73
C ALA A 68 -2.73 -1.89 1.38
N GLU A 69 -1.90 -1.60 0.38
CA GLU A 69 -1.63 -0.23 -0.06
C GLU A 69 -2.90 0.48 -0.57
N LYS A 70 -3.70 -0.21 -1.39
CA LYS A 70 -4.99 0.33 -1.88
C LYS A 70 -5.96 0.59 -0.72
N LEU A 71 -6.01 -0.32 0.26
CA LEU A 71 -6.91 -0.20 1.40
C LEU A 71 -6.56 1.00 2.28
N VAL A 72 -5.26 1.20 2.54
CA VAL A 72 -4.76 2.35 3.31
C VAL A 72 -5.10 3.66 2.61
N ARG A 73 -4.89 3.74 1.28
CA ARG A 73 -5.19 4.94 0.50
C ARG A 73 -6.68 5.28 0.54
N ARG A 74 -7.53 4.28 0.28
CA ARG A 74 -8.99 4.43 0.32
C ARG A 74 -9.50 4.80 1.72
N SER A 75 -8.90 4.24 2.77
CA SER A 75 -9.24 4.62 4.15
C SER A 75 -8.92 6.08 4.43
N GLY A 76 -7.80 6.60 3.91
CA GLY A 76 -7.45 8.02 4.04
C GLY A 76 -8.43 8.93 3.32
N GLU A 77 -8.80 8.59 2.09
CA GLU A 77 -9.81 9.33 1.30
C GLU A 77 -11.16 9.36 2.02
N LEU A 78 -11.67 8.20 2.46
CA LEU A 78 -12.93 8.11 3.21
C LEU A 78 -12.91 8.94 4.50
N GLN A 79 -11.80 8.95 5.23
CA GLN A 79 -11.69 9.75 6.45
C GLN A 79 -11.74 11.26 6.15
N SER A 80 -11.12 11.69 5.04
CA SER A 80 -11.19 13.08 4.60
C SER A 80 -12.61 13.47 4.24
N GLU A 81 -13.29 12.64 3.44
CA GLU A 81 -14.69 12.86 3.03
C GLU A 81 -15.64 12.91 4.24
N LEU A 82 -15.49 11.98 5.20
CA LEU A 82 -16.26 12.00 6.44
C LEU A 82 -16.03 13.27 7.27
N ARG A 83 -14.79 13.79 7.29
CA ARG A 83 -14.45 15.02 8.01
C ARG A 83 -15.09 16.24 7.35
N GLU A 84 -15.03 16.31 6.02
CA GLU A 84 -15.64 17.38 5.23
C GLU A 84 -17.17 17.39 5.41
N LEU A 85 -17.81 16.24 5.25
CA LEU A 85 -19.25 16.10 5.44
C LEU A 85 -19.70 16.46 6.85
N ARG A 86 -18.91 16.11 7.88
CA ARG A 86 -19.18 16.56 9.26
C ARG A 86 -19.08 18.07 9.41
N ALA A 87 -18.06 18.68 8.83
CA ALA A 87 -17.87 20.13 8.91
C ALA A 87 -19.02 20.87 8.22
N GLU A 88 -19.47 20.37 7.06
CA GLU A 88 -20.63 20.87 6.35
C GLU A 88 -21.89 20.74 7.21
N ALA A 89 -22.17 19.56 7.75
CA ALA A 89 -23.34 19.32 8.59
C ALA A 89 -23.39 20.24 9.82
N ILE A 90 -22.24 20.46 10.49
CA ILE A 90 -22.14 21.39 11.62
C ILE A 90 -22.43 22.82 11.15
N THR A 91 -21.85 23.24 10.02
CA THR A 91 -22.01 24.59 9.48
C THR A 91 -23.47 24.87 9.12
N VAL A 92 -24.11 23.97 8.37
CA VAL A 92 -25.52 24.07 7.99
C VAL A 92 -26.44 24.07 9.21
N SER A 93 -26.16 23.22 10.21
CA SER A 93 -26.93 23.19 11.45
C SER A 93 -26.78 24.49 12.24
N ALA A 94 -25.57 25.07 12.28
CA ALA A 94 -25.31 26.34 12.94
C ALA A 94 -26.01 27.51 12.24
N GLU A 95 -26.02 27.53 10.90
CA GLU A 95 -26.73 28.52 10.11
C GLU A 95 -28.25 28.42 10.35
N LEU A 96 -28.81 27.21 10.36
CA LEU A 96 -30.21 26.98 10.69
C LEU A 96 -30.54 27.46 12.10
N MET A 97 -29.70 27.15 13.09
CA MET A 97 -29.87 27.64 14.47
C MET A 97 -29.83 29.16 14.55
N HIS A 98 -28.91 29.79 13.82
CA HIS A 98 -28.80 31.24 13.76
C HIS A 98 -30.06 31.87 13.17
N LEU A 99 -30.53 31.37 12.01
CA LEU A 99 -31.76 31.84 11.36
C LEU A 99 -33.02 31.59 12.19
N SER A 100 -33.06 30.46 12.90
CA SER A 100 -34.19 30.08 13.77
C SER A 100 -34.18 30.80 15.12
N ARG A 101 -33.12 31.57 15.43
CA ARG A 101 -33.00 32.28 16.70
C ARG A 101 -34.10 33.33 16.81
N GLN A 102 -34.80 33.37 17.94
CA GLN A 102 -35.94 34.30 18.14
C GLN A 102 -35.60 35.75 17.78
N SER A 103 -34.40 36.23 18.12
CA SER A 103 -33.98 37.59 17.76
C SER A 103 -33.81 37.80 16.26
N GLU A 104 -33.33 36.80 15.51
CA GLU A 104 -33.19 36.91 14.05
C GLU A 104 -34.54 36.77 13.36
N VAL A 105 -35.42 35.91 13.86
CA VAL A 105 -36.81 35.83 13.39
C VAL A 105 -37.52 37.16 13.58
N LEU A 106 -37.40 37.81 14.75
CA LEU A 106 -37.99 39.13 15.00
C LEU A 106 -37.45 40.20 14.03
N LYS A 107 -36.13 40.26 13.80
CA LYS A 107 -35.52 41.16 12.80
C LYS A 107 -36.06 40.90 11.39
N LEU A 108 -36.26 39.63 11.02
CA LEU A 108 -36.83 39.24 9.73
C LEU A 108 -38.30 39.67 9.59
N LEU A 109 -39.08 39.59 10.66
CA LEU A 109 -40.49 40.03 10.71
C LEU A 109 -40.59 41.56 10.56
N GLU A 110 -39.76 42.31 11.30
CA GLU A 110 -39.66 43.77 11.18
C GLU A 110 -39.28 44.19 9.75
N LYS A 111 -38.26 43.56 9.17
CA LYS A 111 -37.81 43.84 7.78
C LYS A 111 -38.91 43.55 6.75
N ARG A 112 -39.80 42.60 7.02
CA ARG A 112 -40.93 42.26 6.14
C ARG A 112 -42.22 43.02 6.48
N ASN A 113 -42.18 43.98 7.40
CA ASN A 113 -43.34 44.78 7.86
C ASN A 113 -44.50 43.91 8.36
N LEU A 114 -44.19 42.79 9.03
CA LEU A 114 -45.18 41.93 9.65
C LEU A 114 -45.36 42.35 11.12
N ASP A 115 -46.58 42.69 11.53
CA ASP A 115 -46.91 43.16 12.89
C ASP A 115 -47.03 41.98 13.87
N LEU A 116 -45.92 41.27 14.08
CA LEU A 116 -45.84 40.06 14.91
C LEU A 116 -44.78 40.25 16.00
N SER A 117 -45.20 40.16 17.26
CA SER A 117 -44.35 40.36 18.45
C SER A 117 -44.15 39.05 19.23
N ALA A 118 -42.98 38.87 19.85
CA ALA A 118 -42.74 37.72 20.71
C ALA A 118 -43.56 37.82 22.01
N SER A 119 -44.18 36.72 22.43
CA SER A 119 -44.89 36.64 23.72
C SER A 119 -43.88 36.64 24.87
N LEU A 120 -43.93 37.68 25.71
CA LEU A 120 -43.09 37.81 26.91
C LEU A 120 -43.73 37.17 28.16
N GLU A 121 -45.02 36.83 28.10
CA GLU A 121 -45.71 36.19 29.20
C GLU A 121 -45.54 34.66 29.17
N PRO A 122 -45.23 34.02 30.32
CA PRO A 122 -45.11 32.58 30.39
C PRO A 122 -46.48 31.87 30.21
N PRO A 123 -46.50 30.66 29.63
CA PRO A 123 -47.75 29.93 29.39
C PRO A 123 -48.44 29.56 30.72
N LYS A 124 -49.73 29.88 30.83
CA LYS A 124 -50.55 29.57 32.02
C LYS A 124 -51.10 28.15 31.93
N LYS A 125 -50.82 27.32 32.93
CA LYS A 125 -51.41 25.98 33.04
C LYS A 125 -52.88 26.10 33.45
N ILE A 126 -53.79 25.72 32.56
CA ILE A 126 -55.22 25.66 32.88
C ILE A 126 -55.46 24.37 33.69
N VAL A 127 -55.74 24.51 34.99
CA VAL A 127 -56.11 23.38 35.85
C VAL A 127 -57.63 23.37 35.97
N VAL A 128 -58.28 22.39 35.35
CA VAL A 128 -59.74 22.24 35.43
C VAL A 128 -60.08 21.59 36.78
N GLY A 129 -60.53 22.41 37.74
CA GLY A 129 -61.10 21.92 38.99
C GLY A 129 -62.45 21.24 38.73
N ARG A 130 -62.56 19.94 39.01
CA ARG A 130 -63.84 19.23 38.93
C ARG A 130 -64.82 19.82 39.96
N LYS A 131 -65.79 20.60 39.48
CA LYS A 131 -66.88 21.14 40.28
C LYS A 131 -67.78 19.98 40.73
N ARG A 132 -67.70 19.58 42.01
CA ARG A 132 -68.69 18.67 42.61
C ARG A 132 -69.94 19.49 42.95
N ARG A 133 -71.08 18.93 42.54
CA ARG A 133 -72.44 19.46 42.72
C ARG A 133 -72.79 19.65 44.18
#